data_AF-A0A2E6Q124-F1
#
_entry.id   AF-A0A2E6Q124-F1
#
_cell.length_a   1.000
_cell.length_b   1.000
_cell.length_c   1.000
_cell.angle_alpha   90.00
_cell.angle_beta   90.00
_cell.angle_gamma   90.00
#
_symmetry.space_group_name_H-M   'P 1'
#
loop_
_entity.id
_entity.type
_entity.pdbx_description
1 polymer ?
#
loop_
_entity_poly.entity_id
_entity_poly.type
_entity_poly.pdbx_seq_one_letter_code
_entity_poly.pdbx_strand_id
1 'polypeptide(L)'
;MSTNTEDLVIGEGDVAKAQELHQRGLASEAEGDRIAAIGAYREAVAESPLTESRFRLAWLLDLMGEEEEALSLYQSLAADEQPHINALVNLAIMLEDRGEYDEAMRKLRPVLESNPNHPRARMFQRDCEASESMLFDEDTERDQGRFNTMLDTPVTDFELSVRARNCLKKMNIRTLGDLLKVSEAELLSYRNFGETSLVEIKNMLSSKGLRLGQGVDGQLRRNPNDAFEELKGLAPDHVLNKPISSLDLSVRARKALQLLGIGTIGDLAMRTEAELMGVKNFGSTSLDEIKERLELHNLSLRKLG
;
A
#
# COMPACT_ATOMS: atom_id res chain seq x y z
N MET A 1 1.23 -10.42 -62.63
CA MET A 1 1.41 -9.78 -61.32
C MET A 1 0.87 -10.75 -60.28
N SER A 2 1.77 -11.50 -59.64
CA SER A 2 1.44 -12.28 -58.44
C SER A 2 2.47 -11.87 -57.41
N THR A 3 1.99 -11.09 -56.45
CA THR A 3 2.78 -10.44 -55.42
C THR A 3 3.29 -11.45 -54.41
N ASN A 4 4.59 -11.34 -54.13
CA ASN A 4 5.30 -11.96 -53.02
C ASN A 4 4.48 -11.87 -51.72
N THR A 5 4.30 -13.01 -51.07
CA THR A 5 4.18 -13.07 -49.62
C THR A 5 5.51 -13.59 -49.14
N GLU A 6 6.35 -12.66 -48.69
CA GLU A 6 7.62 -12.95 -48.02
C GLU A 6 7.28 -13.61 -46.69
N ASP A 7 7.47 -14.93 -46.64
CA ASP A 7 7.59 -15.68 -45.39
C ASP A 7 8.72 -15.05 -44.57
N LEU A 8 8.34 -14.48 -43.43
CA LEU A 8 9.27 -14.00 -42.42
C LEU A 8 9.91 -15.24 -41.77
N VAL A 9 11.01 -15.70 -42.34
CA VAL A 9 11.86 -16.75 -41.75
C VAL A 9 12.45 -16.19 -40.45
N ILE A 10 11.79 -16.46 -39.32
CA ILE A 10 12.40 -16.36 -37.99
C ILE A 10 13.54 -17.38 -38.02
N GLY A 11 14.79 -16.91 -38.01
CA GLY A 11 15.96 -17.77 -38.11
C GLY A 11 15.92 -18.86 -37.04
N GLU A 12 15.73 -20.11 -37.47
CA GLU A 12 15.93 -21.27 -36.61
C GLU A 12 17.42 -21.32 -36.27
N GLY A 13 17.77 -20.74 -35.14
CA GLY A 13 19.10 -20.82 -34.57
C GLY A 13 19.52 -22.27 -34.34
N ASP A 14 20.81 -22.57 -34.47
CA ASP A 14 21.33 -23.93 -34.34
C ASP A 14 21.37 -24.35 -32.87
N VAL A 15 20.32 -25.04 -32.43
CA VAL A 15 20.19 -25.58 -31.07
C VAL A 15 21.34 -26.53 -30.72
N ALA A 16 21.85 -27.32 -31.68
CA ALA A 16 22.93 -28.26 -31.43
C ALA A 16 24.25 -27.51 -31.19
N LYS A 17 24.52 -26.48 -31.99
CA LYS A 17 25.66 -25.58 -31.78
C LYS A 17 25.55 -24.82 -30.46
N ALA A 18 24.36 -24.34 -30.10
CA ALA A 18 24.12 -23.69 -28.82
C ALA A 18 24.38 -24.64 -27.62
N GLN A 19 24.03 -25.92 -27.75
CA GLN A 19 24.34 -26.95 -26.75
C GLN A 19 25.85 -27.24 -26.64
N GLU A 20 26.58 -27.29 -27.75
CA GLU A 20 28.04 -27.46 -27.74
C GLU A 20 28.71 -26.27 -27.03
N LEU A 21 28.32 -25.05 -27.37
CA LEU A 21 28.80 -23.83 -26.74
C LEU A 21 28.47 -23.79 -25.24
N HIS A 22 27.28 -24.28 -24.85
CA HIS A 22 26.90 -24.43 -23.45
C HIS A 22 27.85 -25.38 -22.71
N GLN A 23 28.19 -26.54 -23.29
CA GLN A 23 29.15 -27.47 -22.68
C GLN A 23 30.54 -26.87 -22.56
N ARG A 24 30.96 -26.05 -23.53
CA ARG A 24 32.22 -25.30 -23.44
C ARG A 24 32.21 -24.31 -22.28
N GLY A 25 31.10 -23.61 -22.06
CA GLY A 25 30.92 -22.71 -20.91
C GLY A 25 31.06 -23.45 -19.58
N LEU A 26 30.42 -24.62 -19.44
CA LEU A 26 30.54 -25.46 -18.25
C LEU A 26 31.98 -25.93 -17.99
N ALA A 27 32.72 -26.29 -19.05
CA ALA A 27 34.12 -26.68 -18.94
C ALA A 27 34.99 -25.51 -18.43
N SER A 28 34.80 -24.31 -18.98
CA SER A 28 35.50 -23.11 -18.51
C SER A 28 35.16 -22.73 -17.06
N GLU A 29 33.90 -22.90 -16.64
CA GLU A 29 33.52 -22.73 -15.22
C GLU A 29 34.26 -23.72 -14.31
N ALA A 30 34.41 -24.98 -14.72
CA ALA A 30 35.12 -26.00 -13.96
C ALA A 30 36.63 -25.70 -13.81
N GLU A 31 37.21 -25.00 -14.79
CA GLU A 31 38.59 -24.50 -14.75
C GLU A 31 38.73 -23.21 -13.93
N GLY A 32 37.62 -22.59 -13.55
CA GLY A 32 37.57 -21.31 -12.84
C GLY A 32 37.73 -20.08 -13.74
N ASP A 33 37.77 -20.26 -15.06
CA ASP A 33 37.84 -19.17 -16.03
C ASP A 33 36.44 -18.64 -16.34
N ARG A 34 36.00 -17.70 -15.50
CA ARG A 34 34.69 -17.05 -15.62
C ARG A 34 34.56 -16.21 -16.89
N ILE A 35 35.64 -15.63 -17.39
CA ILE A 35 35.61 -14.76 -18.58
C ILE A 35 35.36 -15.62 -19.82
N ALA A 36 36.11 -16.73 -19.95
CA ALA A 36 35.90 -17.69 -21.03
C ALA A 36 34.49 -18.31 -20.97
N ALA A 37 34.00 -18.63 -19.76
CA ALA A 37 32.65 -19.16 -19.57
C ALA A 37 31.56 -18.17 -20.03
N ILE A 38 31.64 -16.90 -19.61
CA ILE A 38 30.73 -15.84 -20.06
C ILE A 38 30.73 -15.72 -21.59
N GLY A 39 31.91 -15.72 -22.21
CA GLY A 39 32.04 -15.68 -23.67
C GLY A 39 31.32 -16.84 -24.35
N ALA A 40 31.54 -18.07 -23.87
CA ALA A 40 30.90 -19.27 -24.40
C ALA A 40 29.37 -19.25 -24.22
N TYR A 41 28.85 -18.77 -23.08
CA TYR A 41 27.41 -18.67 -22.89
C TYR A 41 26.77 -17.55 -23.70
N ARG A 42 27.43 -16.40 -23.89
CA ARG A 42 26.94 -15.35 -24.79
C ARG A 42 26.81 -15.86 -26.23
N GLU A 43 27.83 -16.57 -26.71
CA GLU A 43 27.77 -17.24 -28.02
C GLU A 43 26.62 -18.26 -28.05
N ALA A 44 26.46 -19.09 -27.02
CA ALA A 44 25.37 -20.07 -26.96
C ALA A 44 23.98 -19.41 -27.04
N VAL A 45 23.77 -18.32 -26.29
CA VAL A 45 22.50 -17.57 -26.26
C VAL A 45 22.23 -16.86 -27.59
N ALA A 46 23.28 -16.40 -28.28
CA ALA A 46 23.16 -15.79 -29.60
C ALA A 46 22.74 -16.81 -30.68
N GLU A 47 23.19 -18.07 -30.56
CA GLU A 47 22.77 -19.15 -31.44
C GLU A 47 21.36 -19.64 -31.11
N SER A 48 21.01 -19.79 -29.83
CA SER A 48 19.67 -20.20 -29.41
C SER A 48 19.38 -19.78 -27.96
N PRO A 49 18.16 -19.30 -27.64
CA PRO A 49 17.82 -18.80 -26.30
C PRO A 49 17.58 -19.92 -25.26
N LEU A 50 18.54 -20.85 -25.13
CA LEU A 50 18.50 -21.94 -24.16
C LEU A 50 18.37 -21.40 -22.74
N THR A 51 17.36 -21.87 -22.00
CA THR A 51 17.08 -21.43 -20.62
C THR A 51 18.28 -21.63 -19.70
N GLU A 52 18.96 -22.78 -19.77
CA GLU A 52 20.13 -23.05 -18.92
C GLU A 52 21.31 -22.13 -19.26
N SER A 53 21.61 -21.90 -20.54
CA SER A 53 22.67 -20.96 -20.96
C SER A 53 22.39 -19.53 -20.52
N ARG A 54 21.14 -19.06 -20.69
CA ARG A 54 20.71 -17.74 -20.22
C ARG A 54 20.86 -17.61 -18.72
N PHE A 55 20.42 -18.62 -17.95
CA PHE A 55 20.52 -18.60 -16.49
C PHE A 55 21.96 -18.61 -16.00
N ARG A 56 22.82 -19.47 -16.58
CA ARG A 56 24.26 -19.53 -16.26
C ARG A 56 24.96 -18.21 -16.56
N LEU A 57 24.68 -17.64 -17.74
CA LEU A 57 25.20 -16.34 -18.12
C LEU A 57 24.78 -15.25 -17.14
N ALA A 58 23.48 -15.15 -16.83
CA ALA A 58 22.96 -14.17 -15.89
C ALA A 58 23.64 -14.28 -14.52
N TRP A 59 23.79 -15.50 -14.01
CA TRP A 59 24.42 -15.76 -12.72
C TRP A 59 25.91 -15.40 -12.69
N LEU A 60 26.66 -15.69 -13.76
CA LEU A 60 28.07 -15.30 -13.85
C LEU A 60 28.26 -13.79 -13.99
N LEU A 61 27.39 -13.12 -14.75
CA LEU A 61 27.42 -11.67 -14.91
C LEU A 61 27.11 -10.95 -13.59
N ASP A 62 26.09 -11.43 -12.87
CA ASP A 62 25.74 -10.98 -11.52
C ASP A 62 26.93 -11.10 -10.56
N LEU A 63 27.61 -12.26 -10.56
CA LEU A 63 28.82 -12.48 -9.75
C LEU A 63 29.99 -11.55 -10.12
N MET A 64 30.04 -11.06 -11.36
CA MET A 64 31.07 -10.14 -11.87
C MET A 64 30.68 -8.66 -11.70
N GLY A 65 29.47 -8.36 -11.24
CA GLY A 65 28.95 -7.00 -11.09
C GLY A 65 28.43 -6.39 -12.39
N GLU A 66 28.24 -7.18 -13.45
CA GLU A 66 27.65 -6.74 -14.72
C GLU A 66 26.10 -6.74 -14.61
N GLU A 67 25.59 -5.89 -13.72
CA GLU A 67 24.20 -5.92 -13.24
C GLU A 67 23.16 -5.68 -14.34
N GLU A 68 23.41 -4.77 -15.30
CA GLU A 68 22.42 -4.43 -16.32
C GLU A 68 22.11 -5.61 -17.25
N GLU A 69 23.15 -6.32 -17.70
CA GLU A 69 22.99 -7.48 -18.58
C GLU A 69 22.41 -8.68 -17.80
N ALA A 70 22.87 -8.89 -16.56
CA ALA A 70 22.32 -9.92 -15.69
C ALA A 70 20.81 -9.73 -15.45
N LEU A 71 20.41 -8.50 -15.14
CA LEU A 71 19.00 -8.15 -14.91
C LEU A 71 18.16 -8.41 -16.17
N SER A 72 18.63 -7.99 -17.34
CA SER A 72 17.95 -8.22 -18.62
C SER A 72 17.73 -9.72 -18.88
N LEU A 73 18.75 -10.54 -18.64
CA LEU A 73 18.64 -11.99 -18.79
C LEU A 73 17.68 -12.61 -17.79
N TYR A 74 17.73 -12.22 -16.51
CA TYR A 74 16.77 -12.69 -15.51
C TYR A 74 15.33 -12.27 -15.80
N GLN A 75 15.10 -11.05 -16.29
CA GLN A 75 13.79 -10.59 -16.75
C GLN A 75 13.30 -11.42 -17.93
N SER A 76 14.18 -11.74 -18.90
CA SER A 76 13.83 -12.61 -20.02
C SER A 76 13.42 -14.02 -19.55
N LEU A 77 14.15 -14.60 -18.60
CA LEU A 77 13.85 -15.92 -18.03
C LEU A 77 12.55 -15.92 -17.21
N ALA A 78 12.24 -14.81 -16.55
CA ALA A 78 10.99 -14.64 -15.80
C ALA A 78 9.76 -14.48 -16.71
N ALA A 79 9.96 -14.16 -17.99
CA ALA A 79 8.90 -13.99 -18.98
C ALA A 79 8.60 -15.26 -19.80
N ASP A 80 9.43 -16.30 -19.69
CA ASP A 80 9.18 -17.59 -20.33
C ASP A 80 7.86 -18.23 -19.82
N GLU A 81 7.21 -19.06 -20.65
CA GLU A 81 5.98 -19.78 -20.25
C GLU A 81 6.15 -20.61 -18.97
N GLN A 82 7.35 -21.15 -18.78
CA GLN A 82 7.77 -21.86 -17.57
C GLN A 82 8.99 -21.15 -16.99
N PRO A 83 8.77 -20.14 -16.11
CA PRO A 83 9.86 -19.38 -15.54
C PRO A 83 10.82 -20.24 -14.74
N HIS A 84 12.11 -19.99 -14.91
CA HIS A 84 13.12 -20.68 -14.12
C HIS A 84 13.08 -20.20 -12.65
N ILE A 85 12.84 -21.12 -11.71
CA ILE A 85 12.61 -20.78 -10.29
C ILE A 85 13.78 -19.99 -9.70
N ASN A 86 15.02 -20.42 -9.94
CA ASN A 86 16.19 -19.70 -9.41
C ASN A 86 16.38 -18.33 -10.08
N ALA A 87 15.92 -18.15 -11.32
CA ALA A 87 15.95 -16.85 -11.99
C ALA A 87 14.95 -15.88 -11.35
N LEU A 88 13.75 -16.36 -11.00
CA LEU A 88 12.77 -15.57 -10.25
C LEU A 88 13.28 -15.13 -8.89
N VAL A 89 13.93 -16.04 -8.16
CA VAL A 89 14.52 -15.72 -6.84
C VAL A 89 15.66 -14.72 -7.01
N ASN A 90 16.61 -14.93 -7.92
CA ASN A 90 17.72 -14.00 -8.11
C ASN A 90 17.24 -12.62 -8.61
N LEU A 91 16.24 -12.58 -9.50
CA LEU A 91 15.62 -11.33 -9.93
C LEU A 91 14.98 -10.57 -8.77
N ALA A 92 14.29 -11.28 -7.86
CA ALA A 92 13.70 -10.66 -6.69
C ALA A 92 14.74 -10.04 -5.76
N ILE A 93 15.91 -10.67 -5.61
CA ILE A 93 17.02 -10.13 -4.81
C ILE A 93 17.53 -8.82 -5.43
N MET A 94 17.80 -8.82 -6.74
CA MET A 94 18.25 -7.61 -7.44
C MET A 94 17.23 -6.46 -7.36
N LEU A 95 15.94 -6.77 -7.35
CA LEU A 95 14.87 -5.80 -7.19
C LEU A 95 14.79 -5.27 -5.75
N GLU A 96 14.99 -6.13 -4.75
CA GLU A 96 15.05 -5.76 -3.33
C GLU A 96 16.24 -4.83 -3.05
N ASP A 97 17.43 -5.15 -3.57
CA ASP A 97 18.63 -4.30 -3.47
C ASP A 97 18.41 -2.90 -4.08
N ARG A 98 17.50 -2.78 -5.06
CA ARG A 98 17.10 -1.51 -5.70
C ARG A 98 15.96 -0.79 -5.00
N GLY A 99 15.40 -1.38 -3.94
CA GLY A 99 14.24 -0.86 -3.21
C GLY A 99 12.90 -1.07 -3.93
N GLU A 100 12.86 -1.89 -4.98
CA GLU A 100 11.65 -2.21 -5.75
C GLU A 100 10.89 -3.39 -5.12
N TYR A 101 10.49 -3.25 -3.85
CA TYR A 101 9.95 -4.34 -3.03
C TYR A 101 8.66 -4.97 -3.61
N ASP A 102 7.77 -4.15 -4.18
CA ASP A 102 6.53 -4.63 -4.83
C ASP A 102 6.81 -5.53 -6.05
N GLU A 103 7.81 -5.17 -6.84
CA GLU A 103 8.28 -5.95 -7.98
C GLU A 103 8.88 -7.27 -7.49
N ALA A 104 9.76 -7.21 -6.48
CA ALA A 104 10.40 -8.37 -5.88
C ALA A 104 9.38 -9.37 -5.35
N MET A 105 8.38 -8.90 -4.59
CA MET A 105 7.29 -9.72 -4.05
C MET A 105 6.45 -10.39 -5.14
N ARG A 106 6.21 -9.69 -6.27
CA ARG A 106 5.54 -10.31 -7.44
C ARG A 106 6.35 -11.46 -8.03
N LYS A 107 7.68 -11.39 -8.03
CA LYS A 107 8.56 -12.47 -8.53
C LYS A 107 8.66 -13.63 -7.54
N LEU A 108 8.64 -13.37 -6.23
CA LEU A 108 8.70 -14.41 -5.20
C LEU A 108 7.39 -15.19 -5.06
N ARG A 109 6.23 -14.57 -5.30
CA ARG A 109 4.91 -15.19 -5.17
C ARG A 109 4.79 -16.56 -5.87
N PRO A 110 5.04 -16.71 -7.19
CA PRO A 110 4.91 -18.02 -7.85
C PRO A 110 5.89 -19.08 -7.31
N VAL A 111 7.06 -18.67 -6.81
CA VAL A 111 8.03 -19.58 -6.17
C VAL A 111 7.48 -20.14 -4.87
N LEU A 112 6.83 -19.30 -4.07
CA LEU A 112 6.25 -19.68 -2.77
C LEU A 112 4.90 -20.38 -2.92
N GLU A 113 4.14 -20.11 -3.96
CA GLU A 113 2.92 -20.86 -4.30
C GLU A 113 3.25 -22.31 -4.67
N SER A 114 4.33 -22.53 -5.44
CA SER A 114 4.77 -23.87 -5.84
C SER A 114 5.56 -24.60 -4.75
N ASN A 115 6.43 -23.88 -4.02
CA ASN A 115 7.18 -24.40 -2.88
C ASN A 115 7.10 -23.44 -1.69
N PRO A 116 6.07 -23.58 -0.83
CA PRO A 116 5.90 -22.71 0.32
C PRO A 116 7.10 -22.70 1.28
N ASN A 117 7.90 -23.76 1.33
CA ASN A 117 9.06 -23.88 2.22
C ASN A 117 10.38 -23.53 1.56
N HIS A 118 10.38 -22.86 0.40
CA HIS A 118 11.60 -22.47 -0.27
C HIS A 118 12.41 -21.47 0.59
N PRO A 119 13.62 -21.83 1.09
CA PRO A 119 14.28 -21.09 2.15
C PRO A 119 14.72 -19.69 1.74
N ARG A 120 15.34 -19.54 0.55
CA ARG A 120 15.78 -18.22 0.05
C ARG A 120 14.60 -17.30 -0.21
N ALA A 121 13.62 -17.76 -1.00
CA ALA A 121 12.40 -17.00 -1.28
C ALA A 121 11.67 -16.51 -0.01
N ARG A 122 11.56 -17.34 1.05
CA ARG A 122 10.97 -16.90 2.34
C ARG A 122 11.81 -15.84 3.06
N MET A 123 13.13 -15.95 3.00
CA MET A 123 14.03 -14.97 3.60
C MET A 123 13.81 -13.61 2.93
N PHE A 124 13.94 -13.53 1.61
CA PHE A 124 13.77 -12.28 0.86
C PHE A 124 12.34 -11.75 0.90
N GLN A 125 11.32 -12.61 1.01
CA GLN A 125 9.95 -12.17 1.26
C GLN A 125 9.86 -11.37 2.57
N ARG A 126 10.45 -11.89 3.66
CA ARG A 126 10.42 -11.22 4.96
C ARG A 126 11.21 -9.93 4.95
N ASP A 127 12.34 -9.91 4.22
CA ASP A 127 13.15 -8.71 4.07
C ASP A 127 12.36 -7.63 3.32
N CYS A 128 11.66 -7.98 2.22
CA CYS A 128 10.76 -7.06 1.51
C CYS A 128 9.62 -6.56 2.42
N GLU A 129 8.94 -7.45 3.15
CA GLU A 129 7.83 -7.10 4.06
C GLU A 129 8.30 -6.18 5.20
N ALA A 130 9.49 -6.42 5.75
CA ALA A 130 10.07 -5.59 6.81
C ALA A 130 10.47 -4.21 6.30
N SER A 131 11.10 -4.13 5.12
CA SER A 131 11.48 -2.87 4.49
C SER A 131 10.28 -2.04 4.07
N GLU A 132 9.22 -2.67 3.57
CA GLU A 132 7.94 -2.01 3.30
C GLU A 132 7.33 -1.45 4.59
N SER A 133 7.24 -2.24 5.66
CA SER A 133 6.70 -1.80 6.95
C SER A 133 7.44 -0.62 7.56
N MET A 134 8.79 -0.61 7.50
CA MET A 134 9.57 0.49 8.08
C MET A 134 9.40 1.81 7.32
N LEU A 135 9.25 1.78 5.99
CA LEU A 135 9.00 2.98 5.19
C LEU A 135 7.62 3.59 5.51
N PHE A 136 6.60 2.75 5.70
CA PHE A 136 5.28 3.22 6.10
C PHE A 136 5.25 3.80 7.52
N ASP A 137 6.01 3.21 8.45
CA ASP A 137 6.07 3.69 9.83
C ASP A 137 6.80 5.05 9.93
N GLU A 138 7.92 5.26 9.23
CA GLU A 138 8.67 6.53 9.28
C GLU A 138 7.89 7.73 8.69
N ASP A 139 7.21 7.54 7.56
CA ASP A 139 6.41 8.59 6.93
C ASP A 139 5.19 8.97 7.81
N THR A 140 4.54 7.97 8.40
CA THR A 140 3.40 8.22 9.30
C THR A 140 3.83 8.88 10.61
N GLU A 141 4.96 8.50 11.20
CA GLU A 141 5.52 9.15 12.40
C GLU A 141 5.91 10.61 12.13
N ARG A 142 6.50 10.89 10.96
CA ARG A 142 6.88 12.24 10.56
C ARG A 142 5.67 13.15 10.36
N ASP A 143 4.64 12.64 9.69
CA ASP A 143 3.40 13.39 9.47
C ASP A 143 2.61 13.57 10.77
N GLN A 144 2.61 12.58 11.67
CA GLN A 144 2.07 12.72 13.03
C GLN A 144 2.83 13.77 13.84
N GLY A 145 4.17 13.80 13.77
CA GLY A 145 4.99 14.80 14.46
C GLY A 145 4.71 16.23 13.98
N ARG A 146 4.56 16.41 12.66
CA ARG A 146 4.16 17.69 12.05
C ARG A 146 2.76 18.11 12.47
N PHE A 147 1.81 17.18 12.47
CA PHE A 147 0.44 17.45 12.85
C PHE A 147 0.32 17.81 14.33
N ASN A 148 1.00 17.09 15.23
CA ASN A 148 1.05 17.44 16.66
C ASN A 148 1.68 18.81 16.90
N THR A 149 2.77 19.13 16.21
CA THR A 149 3.40 20.47 16.31
C THR A 149 2.44 21.59 15.87
N MET A 150 1.64 21.33 14.83
CA MET A 150 0.61 22.27 14.36
C MET A 150 -0.52 22.46 15.37
N LEU A 151 -0.92 21.41 16.09
CA LEU A 151 -1.95 21.49 17.14
C LEU A 151 -1.49 22.30 18.36
N ASP A 152 -0.20 22.22 18.69
CA ASP A 152 0.40 22.99 19.79
C ASP A 152 0.62 24.47 19.44
N THR A 153 0.42 24.85 18.17
CA THR A 153 0.58 26.23 17.72
C THR A 153 -0.41 27.16 18.46
N PRO A 154 0.08 28.22 19.12
CA PRO A 154 -0.76 29.18 19.84
C PRO A 154 -1.78 29.86 18.92
N VAL A 155 -3.00 30.07 19.41
CA VAL A 155 -4.03 30.80 18.65
C VAL A 155 -3.67 32.26 18.38
N THR A 156 -2.63 32.79 19.06
CA THR A 156 -2.07 34.13 18.84
C THR A 156 -1.28 34.25 17.55
N ASP A 157 -0.77 33.14 17.02
CA ASP A 157 0.11 33.12 15.85
C ASP A 157 -0.70 33.16 14.56
N PHE A 158 -2.02 32.97 14.65
CA PHE A 158 -2.95 33.11 13.54
C PHE A 158 -3.45 34.54 13.38
N GLU A 159 -3.71 34.92 12.12
CA GLU A 159 -4.26 36.23 11.74
C GLU A 159 -5.75 36.35 12.09
N LEU A 160 -6.04 36.39 13.38
CA LEU A 160 -7.38 36.59 13.93
C LEU A 160 -7.56 38.04 14.39
N SER A 161 -8.78 38.57 14.28
CA SER A 161 -9.08 39.90 14.81
C SER A 161 -8.76 40.00 16.30
N VAL A 162 -8.46 41.23 16.76
CA VAL A 162 -8.23 41.51 18.18
C VAL A 162 -9.42 41.04 19.03
N ARG A 163 -10.65 41.14 18.48
CA ARG A 163 -11.87 40.66 19.13
C ARG A 163 -11.89 39.14 19.27
N ALA A 164 -11.61 38.39 18.19
CA ALA A 164 -11.58 36.93 18.22
C ALA A 164 -10.52 36.42 19.22
N ARG A 165 -9.28 36.95 19.17
CA ARG A 165 -8.20 36.60 20.11
C ARG A 165 -8.57 36.86 21.57
N ASN A 166 -9.16 38.01 21.86
CA ASN A 166 -9.57 38.35 23.23
C ASN A 166 -10.71 37.46 23.74
N CYS A 167 -11.60 36.98 22.87
CA CYS A 167 -12.64 36.04 23.25
C CYS A 167 -12.07 34.65 23.53
N LEU A 168 -11.22 34.13 22.63
CA LEU A 168 -10.55 32.84 22.80
C LEU A 168 -9.72 32.78 24.08
N LYS A 169 -8.97 33.85 24.38
CA LYS A 169 -8.21 33.97 25.62
C LYS A 169 -9.09 33.92 26.87
N LYS A 170 -10.28 34.54 26.84
CA LYS A 170 -11.25 34.51 27.96
C LYS A 170 -11.91 33.14 28.12
N MET A 171 -12.05 32.39 27.04
CA MET A 171 -12.53 31.00 27.05
C MET A 171 -11.43 29.99 27.42
N ASN A 172 -10.21 30.45 27.75
CA ASN A 172 -9.04 29.63 28.03
C ASN A 172 -8.61 28.74 26.85
N ILE A 173 -8.93 29.13 25.62
CA ILE A 173 -8.49 28.47 24.39
C ILE A 173 -7.15 29.09 24.01
N ARG A 174 -6.06 28.31 24.08
CA ARG A 174 -4.69 28.82 23.90
C ARG A 174 -4.01 28.27 22.67
N THR A 175 -4.30 27.02 22.31
CA THR A 175 -3.70 26.33 21.17
C THR A 175 -4.73 26.05 20.08
N LEU A 176 -4.24 25.74 18.88
CA LEU A 176 -5.09 25.23 17.80
C LEU A 176 -5.83 23.96 18.25
N GLY A 177 -5.17 23.07 18.99
CA GLY A 177 -5.78 21.87 19.55
C GLY A 177 -6.95 22.17 20.49
N ASP A 178 -6.82 23.15 21.38
CA ASP A 178 -7.92 23.57 22.27
C ASP A 178 -9.11 24.10 21.47
N LEU A 179 -8.85 24.83 20.38
CA LEU A 179 -9.88 25.43 19.55
C LEU A 179 -10.71 24.37 18.81
N LEU A 180 -10.08 23.29 18.36
CA LEU A 180 -10.76 22.19 17.66
C LEU A 180 -11.70 21.39 18.57
N LYS A 181 -11.48 21.43 19.89
CA LYS A 181 -12.34 20.76 20.88
C LYS A 181 -13.64 21.51 21.16
N VAL A 182 -13.71 22.79 20.80
CA VAL A 182 -14.86 23.65 21.08
C VAL A 182 -15.78 23.70 19.86
N SER A 183 -17.07 23.53 20.11
CA SER A 183 -18.12 23.59 19.09
C SER A 183 -18.53 25.03 18.76
N GLU A 184 -19.15 25.21 17.60
CA GLU A 184 -19.68 26.52 17.19
C GLU A 184 -20.73 27.07 18.17
N ALA A 185 -21.57 26.19 18.72
CA ALA A 185 -22.60 26.53 19.67
C ALA A 185 -22.00 27.04 20.99
N GLU A 186 -20.93 26.42 21.48
CA GLU A 186 -20.23 26.84 22.70
C GLU A 186 -19.56 28.21 22.51
N LEU A 187 -18.95 28.46 21.36
CA LEU A 187 -18.39 29.77 21.04
C LEU A 187 -19.46 30.85 21.03
N LEU A 188 -20.60 30.62 20.36
CA LEU A 188 -21.72 31.56 20.29
C LEU A 188 -22.46 31.77 21.61
N SER A 189 -22.41 30.80 22.54
CA SER A 189 -23.04 30.93 23.86
C SER A 189 -22.37 31.98 24.75
N TYR A 190 -21.14 32.39 24.43
CA TYR A 190 -20.37 33.30 25.25
C TYR A 190 -20.78 34.76 25.04
N ARG A 191 -21.07 35.46 26.15
CA ARG A 191 -21.71 36.80 26.21
C ARG A 191 -21.15 37.89 25.28
N ASN A 192 -19.92 37.77 24.79
CA ASN A 192 -19.25 38.78 23.96
C ASN A 192 -18.71 38.24 22.63
N PHE A 193 -18.96 36.96 22.34
CA PHE A 193 -18.55 36.34 21.08
C PHE A 193 -19.57 36.67 19.99
N GLY A 194 -19.09 37.07 18.83
CA GLY A 194 -19.94 37.55 17.73
C GLY A 194 -19.81 36.68 16.49
N GLU A 195 -20.83 36.73 15.64
CA GLU A 195 -20.93 35.95 14.40
C GLU A 195 -19.76 36.23 13.43
N THR A 196 -19.29 37.48 13.38
CA THR A 196 -18.09 37.85 12.60
C THR A 196 -16.82 37.14 13.09
N SER A 197 -16.63 37.03 14.41
CA SER A 197 -15.49 36.30 14.99
C SER A 197 -15.59 34.79 14.75
N LEU A 198 -16.81 34.25 14.68
CA LEU A 198 -17.02 32.84 14.30
C LEU A 198 -16.58 32.59 12.86
N VAL A 199 -16.99 33.44 11.92
CA VAL A 199 -16.63 33.32 10.50
C VAL A 199 -15.12 33.42 10.29
N GLU A 200 -14.45 34.36 10.97
CA GLU A 200 -12.98 34.47 10.93
C GLU A 200 -12.29 33.18 11.37
N ILE A 201 -12.75 32.59 12.48
CA ILE A 201 -12.19 31.32 12.99
C ILE A 201 -12.45 30.18 12.00
N LYS A 202 -13.67 30.07 11.45
CA LYS A 202 -14.01 29.03 10.47
C LYS A 202 -13.18 29.16 9.21
N ASN A 203 -12.93 30.38 8.72
CA ASN A 203 -12.09 30.62 7.55
C ASN A 203 -10.62 30.24 7.81
N MET A 204 -10.08 30.57 8.98
CA MET A 204 -8.73 30.19 9.38
C MET A 204 -8.57 28.67 9.50
N LEU A 205 -9.54 27.99 10.09
CA LEU A 205 -9.52 26.53 10.19
C LEU A 205 -9.67 25.87 8.82
N SER A 206 -10.57 26.39 7.97
CA SER A 206 -10.80 25.87 6.62
C SER A 206 -9.58 26.01 5.72
N SER A 207 -8.79 27.10 5.83
CA SER A 207 -7.55 27.27 5.07
C SER A 207 -6.47 26.25 5.47
N LYS A 208 -6.63 25.61 6.62
CA LYS A 208 -5.78 24.53 7.15
C LYS A 208 -6.42 23.15 7.06
N GLY A 209 -7.57 23.02 6.40
CA GLY A 209 -8.31 21.77 6.27
C GLY A 209 -8.98 21.27 7.56
N LEU A 210 -9.12 22.13 8.58
CA LEU A 210 -9.64 21.80 9.90
C LEU A 210 -11.05 22.39 10.12
N ARG A 211 -11.78 21.88 11.12
CA ARG A 211 -13.14 22.32 11.46
C ARG A 211 -13.36 22.41 12.98
N LEU A 212 -14.26 23.31 13.41
CA LEU A 212 -14.66 23.44 14.82
C LEU A 212 -15.43 22.21 15.28
N GLY A 213 -15.26 21.85 16.56
CA GLY A 213 -15.91 20.68 17.17
C GLY A 213 -15.45 19.33 16.59
N GLN A 214 -14.38 19.30 15.80
CA GLN A 214 -13.80 18.06 15.28
C GLN A 214 -13.19 17.20 16.40
N GLY A 215 -12.77 17.81 17.52
CA GLY A 215 -12.13 17.10 18.62
C GLY A 215 -10.76 16.53 18.20
N VAL A 216 -9.72 16.82 18.97
CA VAL A 216 -8.40 16.18 18.75
C VAL A 216 -8.32 14.80 19.39
N ASP A 217 -9.41 14.37 20.04
CA ASP A 217 -9.48 13.10 20.73
C ASP A 217 -9.80 12.00 19.70
N GLY A 218 -8.74 11.32 19.23
CA GLY A 218 -8.82 10.04 18.53
C GLY A 218 -9.22 10.04 17.05
N GLN A 219 -9.73 11.14 16.49
CA GLN A 219 -10.29 11.13 15.13
C GLN A 219 -9.27 11.38 14.01
N LEU A 220 -8.15 12.04 14.31
CA LEU A 220 -6.97 12.15 13.43
C LEU A 220 -5.76 11.37 13.96
N ARG A 221 -5.92 10.66 15.09
CA ARG A 221 -4.86 9.96 15.82
C ARG A 221 -4.82 8.44 15.60
N ARG A 222 -5.52 7.91 14.61
CA ARG A 222 -5.54 6.46 14.38
C ARG A 222 -5.25 6.18 12.93
N ASN A 223 -4.13 5.51 12.70
CA ASN A 223 -3.79 4.92 11.41
C ASN A 223 -4.98 4.01 11.00
N PRO A 224 -5.40 3.96 9.74
CA PRO A 224 -6.39 2.96 9.29
C PRO A 224 -6.00 1.53 9.70
N ASN A 225 -4.68 1.27 9.80
CA ASN A 225 -4.11 0.03 10.29
C ASN A 225 -4.39 -0.23 11.79
N ASP A 226 -4.39 0.79 12.65
CA ASP A 226 -4.69 0.62 14.09
C ASP A 226 -6.15 0.22 14.30
N ALA A 227 -7.06 0.81 13.52
CA ALA A 227 -8.48 0.46 13.56
C ALA A 227 -8.73 -0.96 13.05
N PHE A 228 -7.98 -1.41 12.06
CA PHE A 228 -8.08 -2.77 11.54
C PHE A 228 -7.47 -3.81 12.50
N GLU A 229 -6.34 -3.50 13.15
CA GLU A 229 -5.72 -4.36 14.17
C GLU A 229 -6.59 -4.48 15.44
N GLU A 230 -7.24 -3.39 15.87
CA GLU A 230 -8.22 -3.44 16.98
C GLU A 230 -9.42 -4.33 16.62
N LEU A 231 -9.84 -4.33 15.34
CA LEU A 231 -10.89 -5.22 14.83
C LEU A 231 -10.46 -6.69 14.81
N LYS A 232 -9.20 -7.01 14.49
CA LYS A 232 -8.66 -8.37 14.58
C LYS A 232 -8.68 -8.92 16.02
N GLY A 233 -8.53 -8.04 17.01
CA GLY A 233 -8.68 -8.39 18.43
C GLY A 233 -10.11 -8.73 18.85
N LEU A 234 -11.11 -8.24 18.11
CA LEU A 234 -12.54 -8.39 18.41
C LEU A 234 -13.20 -9.51 17.59
N ALA A 235 -12.76 -9.74 16.35
CA ALA A 235 -13.28 -10.77 15.47
C ALA A 235 -12.18 -11.41 14.61
N PRO A 236 -12.27 -12.73 14.31
CA PRO A 236 -11.31 -13.39 13.44
C PRO A 236 -11.27 -12.81 12.02
N ASP A 237 -10.10 -12.88 11.34
CA ASP A 237 -9.89 -12.40 9.96
C ASP A 237 -10.94 -12.91 8.96
N HIS A 238 -11.38 -14.16 9.11
CA HIS A 238 -12.38 -14.76 8.24
C HIS A 238 -13.79 -14.16 8.42
N VAL A 239 -14.05 -13.46 9.52
CA VAL A 239 -15.31 -12.71 9.74
C VAL A 239 -15.18 -11.30 9.16
N LEU A 240 -14.05 -10.64 9.37
CA LEU A 240 -13.79 -9.30 8.85
C LEU A 240 -13.80 -9.26 7.32
N ASN A 241 -13.23 -10.28 6.67
CA ASN A 241 -13.16 -10.41 5.21
C ASN A 241 -14.45 -10.91 4.56
N LYS A 242 -15.51 -11.20 5.33
CA LYS A 242 -16.79 -11.61 4.74
C LYS A 242 -17.41 -10.44 3.95
N PRO A 243 -18.03 -10.72 2.79
CA PRO A 243 -18.68 -9.68 2.01
C PRO A 243 -19.92 -9.15 2.73
N ILE A 244 -20.23 -7.85 2.58
CA ILE A 244 -21.44 -7.24 3.15
C ILE A 244 -22.76 -7.89 2.69
N SER A 245 -22.73 -8.61 1.57
CA SER A 245 -23.87 -9.39 1.07
C SER A 245 -24.30 -10.50 2.03
N SER A 246 -23.40 -10.96 2.91
CA SER A 246 -23.67 -11.99 3.92
C SER A 246 -24.43 -11.48 5.15
N LEU A 247 -24.54 -10.16 5.34
CA LEU A 247 -25.22 -9.55 6.50
C LEU A 247 -26.76 -9.48 6.36
N ASP A 248 -27.34 -10.04 5.29
CA ASP A 248 -28.77 -9.99 4.91
C ASP A 248 -29.42 -8.61 5.14
N LEU A 249 -28.70 -7.55 4.79
CA LEU A 249 -29.16 -6.17 4.90
C LEU A 249 -30.20 -5.82 3.84
N SER A 250 -31.09 -4.89 4.19
CA SER A 250 -32.08 -4.31 3.29
C SER A 250 -31.45 -3.71 2.04
N VAL A 251 -32.24 -3.67 0.96
CA VAL A 251 -31.80 -3.09 -0.33
C VAL A 251 -31.34 -1.64 -0.17
N ARG A 252 -31.95 -0.90 0.76
CA ARG A 252 -31.61 0.50 1.05
C ARG A 252 -30.25 0.62 1.75
N ALA A 253 -30.01 -0.17 2.80
CA ALA A 253 -28.73 -0.22 3.49
C ALA A 253 -27.62 -0.66 2.53
N ARG A 254 -27.85 -1.74 1.77
CA ARG A 254 -26.88 -2.26 0.79
C ARG A 254 -26.50 -1.24 -0.28
N LYS A 255 -27.47 -0.51 -0.83
CA LYS A 255 -27.22 0.52 -1.84
C LYS A 255 -26.42 1.69 -1.27
N ALA A 256 -26.66 2.07 -0.01
CA ALA A 256 -25.88 3.09 0.67
C ALA A 256 -24.43 2.64 0.92
N LEU A 257 -24.23 1.40 1.38
CA LEU A 257 -22.90 0.83 1.57
C LEU A 257 -22.11 0.73 0.26
N GLN A 258 -22.76 0.34 -0.83
CA GLN A 258 -22.15 0.31 -2.16
C GLN A 258 -21.72 1.71 -2.64
N LEU A 259 -22.51 2.75 -2.37
CA LEU A 259 -22.14 4.14 -2.70
C LEU A 259 -20.94 4.64 -1.88
N LEU A 260 -20.70 4.07 -0.70
CA LEU A 260 -19.55 4.34 0.14
C LEU A 260 -18.34 3.43 -0.16
N GLY A 261 -18.45 2.54 -1.15
CA GLY A 261 -17.39 1.59 -1.49
C GLY A 261 -17.10 0.54 -0.40
N ILE A 262 -18.06 0.28 0.48
CA ILE A 262 -17.90 -0.67 1.60
C ILE A 262 -18.19 -2.08 1.07
N GLY A 263 -17.16 -2.93 1.00
CA GLY A 263 -17.24 -4.27 0.41
C GLY A 263 -17.32 -5.39 1.45
N THR A 264 -16.69 -5.20 2.61
CA THR A 264 -16.56 -6.23 3.65
C THR A 264 -17.17 -5.80 4.99
N ILE A 265 -17.34 -6.76 5.90
CA ILE A 265 -17.79 -6.50 7.28
C ILE A 265 -16.74 -5.65 8.02
N GLY A 266 -15.45 -5.88 7.78
CA GLY A 266 -14.37 -5.06 8.33
C GLY A 266 -14.47 -3.60 7.89
N ASP A 267 -14.64 -3.35 6.59
CA ASP A 267 -14.81 -2.00 6.05
C ASP A 267 -16.00 -1.26 6.68
N LEU A 268 -17.08 -2.00 6.98
CA LEU A 268 -18.28 -1.47 7.61
C LEU A 268 -18.05 -1.11 9.07
N ALA A 269 -17.36 -1.97 9.83
CA ALA A 269 -17.04 -1.75 11.24
C ALA A 269 -16.10 -0.55 11.46
N MET A 270 -15.26 -0.23 10.48
CA MET A 270 -14.37 0.95 10.51
C MET A 270 -15.12 2.28 10.36
N ARG A 271 -16.39 2.27 9.93
CA ARG A 271 -17.19 3.48 9.69
C ARG A 271 -17.93 3.95 10.93
N THR A 272 -18.14 5.25 10.97
CA THR A 272 -18.90 5.94 12.01
C THR A 272 -20.36 6.10 11.60
N GLU A 273 -21.22 6.26 12.61
CA GLU A 273 -22.64 6.55 12.40
C GLU A 273 -22.86 7.84 11.57
N ALA A 274 -22.05 8.87 11.80
CA ALA A 274 -22.14 10.14 11.08
C ALA A 274 -21.82 9.99 9.58
N GLU A 275 -20.84 9.17 9.21
CA GLU A 275 -20.50 8.90 7.81
C GLU A 275 -21.65 8.19 7.08
N LEU A 276 -22.28 7.22 7.73
CA LEU A 276 -23.42 6.51 7.17
C LEU A 276 -24.63 7.44 7.01
N MET A 277 -24.91 8.26 8.03
CA MET A 277 -26.00 9.24 8.03
C MET A 277 -25.80 10.39 7.03
N GLY A 278 -24.58 10.62 6.55
CA GLY A 278 -24.26 11.58 5.50
C GLY A 278 -24.68 11.14 4.08
N VAL A 279 -25.04 9.85 3.89
CA VAL A 279 -25.40 9.32 2.56
C VAL A 279 -26.82 9.75 2.17
N LYS A 280 -26.96 10.30 0.96
CA LYS A 280 -28.25 10.69 0.40
C LYS A 280 -29.20 9.49 0.34
N ASN A 281 -30.36 9.63 0.98
CA ASN A 281 -31.41 8.60 1.15
C ASN A 281 -31.09 7.47 2.16
N PHE A 282 -30.04 7.58 2.97
CA PHE A 282 -29.84 6.74 4.15
C PHE A 282 -30.60 7.33 5.36
N GLY A 283 -31.01 6.50 6.32
CA GLY A 283 -31.84 6.94 7.44
C GLY A 283 -31.72 6.02 8.65
N SER A 284 -32.34 6.43 9.77
CA SER A 284 -32.18 5.79 11.09
C SER A 284 -32.52 4.30 11.10
N THR A 285 -33.56 3.86 10.38
CA THR A 285 -33.93 2.44 10.31
C THR A 285 -32.88 1.56 9.63
N SER A 286 -32.19 2.06 8.61
CA SER A 286 -31.08 1.35 7.96
C SER A 286 -29.82 1.34 8.83
N LEU A 287 -29.65 2.36 9.67
CA LEU A 287 -28.55 2.43 10.63
C LEU A 287 -28.75 1.44 11.77
N ASP A 288 -29.95 1.38 12.35
CA ASP A 288 -30.28 0.44 13.43
C ASP A 288 -30.14 -1.01 12.95
N GLU A 289 -30.60 -1.28 11.71
CA GLU A 289 -30.40 -2.57 11.04
C GLU A 289 -28.91 -2.93 10.92
N ILE A 290 -28.06 -1.99 10.49
CA ILE A 290 -26.61 -2.23 10.38
C ILE A 290 -25.98 -2.53 11.75
N LYS A 291 -26.37 -1.79 12.80
CA LYS A 291 -25.86 -2.00 14.16
C LYS A 291 -26.22 -3.40 14.67
N GLU A 292 -27.49 -3.80 14.53
CA GLU A 292 -27.96 -5.12 14.94
C GLU A 292 -27.20 -6.25 14.21
N ARG A 293 -26.97 -6.11 12.90
CA ARG A 293 -26.24 -7.12 12.12
C ARG A 293 -24.76 -7.19 12.45
N LEU A 294 -24.11 -6.08 12.79
CA LEU A 294 -22.73 -6.07 13.25
C LEU A 294 -22.59 -6.72 14.63
N GLU A 295 -23.54 -6.48 15.53
CA GLU A 295 -23.55 -7.05 16.89
C GLU A 295 -23.59 -8.58 16.87
N LEU A 296 -24.28 -9.20 15.90
CA LEU A 296 -24.27 -10.66 15.70
C LEU A 296 -22.87 -11.23 15.42
N HIS A 297 -21.94 -10.38 14.96
CA HIS A 297 -20.55 -10.73 14.70
C HIS A 297 -19.60 -10.23 15.80
N ASN A 298 -20.11 -9.78 16.95
CA ASN A 298 -19.37 -9.10 18.02
C ASN A 298 -18.63 -7.83 17.55
N LEU A 299 -19.17 -7.19 16.52
CA LEU A 299 -18.63 -5.96 15.97
C LEU A 299 -19.60 -4.82 16.24
N SER A 300 -19.08 -3.61 16.26
CA SER A 300 -19.90 -2.41 16.33
C SER A 300 -19.35 -1.36 15.38
N LEU A 301 -20.21 -0.47 14.89
CA LEU A 301 -19.74 0.73 14.20
C LEU A 301 -18.76 1.48 15.10
N ARG A 302 -17.78 2.14 14.48
CA ARG A 302 -16.83 2.98 15.17
C ARG A 302 -17.58 4.08 15.93
N LYS A 303 -17.53 4.02 17.26
CA LYS A 303 -18.12 5.03 18.14
C LYS A 303 -17.19 6.25 18.19
N LEU A 304 -17.77 7.43 18.05
CA LEU A 304 -17.09 8.69 18.37
C LEU A 304 -17.12 8.81 19.89
N GLY A 305 -15.96 8.65 20.53
CA GLY A 305 -15.78 8.94 21.96
C GLY A 305 -15.67 10.42 22.22
#